data_AF-A0A2P8K9H9-F1
#
_entry.id   AF-A0A2P8K9H9-F1
#
_cell.length_a   1.000
_cell.length_b   1.000
_cell.length_c   1.000
_cell.angle_alpha   90.00
_cell.angle_beta   90.00
_cell.angle_gamma   90.00
#
_symmetry.space_group_name_H-M   'P 1'
#
loop_
_entity.id
_entity.type
_entity.pdbx_description
1 polymer ?
#
loop_
_entity_poly.entity_id
_entity_poly.type
_entity_poly.pdbx_seq_one_letter_code
_entity_poly.pdbx_strand_id
1 'polypeptide(L)'
;MATDPFGDMKKMLEQFKMPGVDMTAILESQRKDVEALVEANKSAYEAMQAIARKQTEMMAESVQVMQEAAKSAADPAKQTEVVRSAFEKTIADMKELAEMARRSQSDAMTHITQRAAQHMEEIRKMMLPK
;
A
#
# COMPACT_ATOMS: atom_id res chain seq x y z
N MET A 1 1.45 -19.48 -28.63
CA MET A 1 0.64 -18.34 -29.12
C MET A 1 0.21 -17.57 -27.88
N ALA A 2 0.71 -16.36 -27.68
CA ALA A 2 0.25 -15.52 -26.58
C ALA A 2 -1.14 -14.99 -26.97
N THR A 3 -2.18 -15.48 -26.32
CA THR A 3 -3.50 -14.83 -26.32
C THR A 3 -3.30 -13.45 -25.71
N ASP A 4 -3.36 -12.41 -26.54
CA ASP A 4 -3.41 -11.02 -26.09
C ASP A 4 -4.79 -10.82 -25.46
N PRO A 5 -4.91 -10.81 -24.11
CA PRO A 5 -6.21 -10.78 -23.46
C PRO A 5 -6.95 -9.49 -23.77
N PHE A 6 -6.26 -8.41 -24.15
CA PHE A 6 -6.90 -7.16 -24.58
C PHE A 6 -7.37 -7.24 -26.03
N GLY A 7 -6.57 -7.84 -26.92
CA GLY A 7 -6.91 -8.06 -28.32
C GLY A 7 -8.08 -9.04 -28.54
N ASP A 8 -8.11 -10.13 -27.78
CA ASP A 8 -9.19 -11.12 -27.83
C ASP A 8 -10.49 -10.57 -27.23
N MET A 9 -10.41 -9.76 -26.17
CA MET A 9 -11.56 -9.03 -25.63
C MET A 9 -12.13 -8.07 -26.67
N LYS A 10 -11.28 -7.32 -27.39
CA LYS A 10 -11.71 -6.40 -28.47
C LYS A 10 -12.46 -7.12 -29.59
N LYS A 11 -11.96 -8.29 -30.03
CA LYS A 11 -12.64 -9.13 -31.04
C LYS A 11 -13.97 -9.70 -30.54
N MET A 12 -14.03 -10.11 -29.27
CA MET A 12 -15.26 -10.60 -28.66
C MET A 12 -16.30 -9.47 -28.56
N LEU A 13 -15.86 -8.26 -28.18
CA LEU A 13 -16.69 -7.05 -28.14
C LEU A 13 -17.22 -6.64 -29.54
N GLU A 14 -16.43 -6.78 -30.60
CA GLU A 14 -16.88 -6.51 -31.98
C GLU A 14 -17.94 -7.50 -32.46
N GLN A 15 -17.87 -8.77 -32.03
CA GLN A 15 -18.84 -9.81 -32.37
C GLN A 15 -20.14 -9.71 -31.53
N PHE A 16 -20.06 -9.20 -30.30
CA PHE A 16 -21.17 -9.04 -29.36
C PHE A 16 -21.71 -7.61 -29.30
N LYS A 17 -21.85 -6.92 -30.44
CA LYS A 17 -22.50 -5.60 -30.49
C LYS A 17 -23.96 -5.71 -30.00
N MET A 18 -24.16 -5.59 -28.69
CA MET A 18 -25.48 -5.52 -28.08
C MET A 18 -26.00 -4.08 -28.20
N PRO A 19 -27.12 -3.85 -28.90
CA PRO A 19 -27.73 -2.53 -28.95
C PRO A 19 -28.04 -2.05 -27.53
N GLY A 20 -27.56 -0.86 -27.17
CA GLY A 20 -27.72 -0.26 -25.84
C GLY A 20 -26.51 -0.36 -24.90
N VAL A 21 -25.37 -0.94 -25.32
CA VAL A 21 -24.14 -1.04 -24.50
C VAL A 21 -22.98 -0.26 -25.15
N ASP A 22 -22.31 0.60 -24.38
CA ASP A 22 -21.12 1.34 -24.84
C ASP A 22 -19.84 0.53 -24.64
N MET A 23 -19.40 -0.12 -25.71
CA MET A 23 -18.18 -0.93 -25.76
C MET A 23 -16.89 -0.14 -25.52
N THR A 24 -16.88 1.17 -25.81
CA THR A 24 -15.73 2.04 -25.54
C THR A 24 -15.60 2.29 -24.05
N ALA A 25 -16.74 2.50 -23.36
CA ALA A 25 -16.79 2.68 -21.91
C ALA A 25 -16.31 1.42 -21.15
N ILE A 26 -16.58 0.22 -21.67
CA ILE A 26 -16.07 -1.03 -21.09
C ILE A 26 -14.54 -1.10 -21.20
N LEU A 27 -13.99 -0.76 -22.37
CA LEU A 27 -12.53 -0.76 -22.57
C LEU A 27 -11.84 0.27 -21.66
N GLU A 28 -12.45 1.46 -21.51
CA GLU A 28 -11.97 2.48 -20.57
C GLU A 28 -12.05 2.01 -19.11
N SER A 29 -13.12 1.33 -18.71
CA SER A 29 -13.24 0.74 -17.36
C SER A 29 -12.10 -0.25 -17.11
N GLN A 30 -11.85 -1.17 -18.05
CA GLN A 30 -10.77 -2.16 -17.92
C GLN A 30 -9.39 -1.50 -17.86
N ARG A 31 -9.18 -0.41 -18.59
CA ARG A 31 -7.94 0.37 -18.48
C ARG A 31 -7.78 0.95 -17.07
N LYS A 32 -8.83 1.55 -16.52
CA LYS A 32 -8.81 2.11 -15.15
C LYS A 32 -8.62 1.03 -14.08
N ASP A 33 -9.15 -0.17 -14.30
CA ASP A 33 -8.91 -1.33 -13.43
C ASP A 33 -7.43 -1.67 -13.36
N VAL A 34 -6.75 -1.72 -14.51
CA VAL A 34 -5.30 -1.96 -14.56
C VAL A 34 -4.52 -0.82 -13.90
N GLU A 35 -4.88 0.44 -14.17
CA GLU A 35 -4.23 1.60 -13.54
C GLU A 35 -4.39 1.57 -12.00
N ALA A 36 -5.57 1.21 -11.50
CA ALA A 36 -5.82 1.05 -10.07
C ALA A 36 -4.99 -0.09 -9.45
N LEU A 37 -4.83 -1.22 -10.15
CA LEU A 37 -3.98 -2.33 -9.69
C LEU A 37 -2.50 -1.93 -9.64
N VAL A 38 -2.02 -1.16 -10.63
CA VAL A 38 -0.65 -0.65 -10.65
C VAL A 38 -0.41 0.29 -9.47
N GLU A 39 -1.32 1.22 -9.19
CA GLU A 39 -1.17 2.15 -8.07
C GLU A 39 -1.24 1.43 -6.72
N ALA A 40 -2.13 0.44 -6.57
CA ALA A 40 -2.20 -0.39 -5.36
C ALA A 40 -0.89 -1.18 -5.14
N ASN A 41 -0.30 -1.75 -6.19
CA ASN A 41 0.98 -2.45 -6.12
C ASN A 41 2.13 -1.50 -5.73
N LYS A 42 2.14 -0.28 -6.27
CA LYS A 42 3.12 0.74 -5.93
C LYS A 42 3.02 1.15 -4.46
N SER A 43 1.81 1.44 -3.97
CA SER A 43 1.54 1.73 -2.56
C SER A 43 2.00 0.59 -1.64
N ALA A 44 1.71 -0.66 -2.00
CA ALA A 44 2.19 -1.83 -1.26
C ALA A 44 3.72 -1.91 -1.22
N TYR A 45 4.40 -1.65 -2.34
CA TYR A 45 5.85 -1.65 -2.42
C TYR A 45 6.50 -0.54 -1.57
N GLU A 46 5.92 0.66 -1.60
CA GLU A 46 6.36 1.78 -0.77
C GLU A 46 6.20 1.48 0.72
N ALA A 47 5.08 0.85 1.12
CA ALA A 47 4.86 0.41 2.50
C ALA A 47 5.89 -0.63 2.95
N MET A 48 6.20 -1.62 2.10
CA MET A 48 7.26 -2.60 2.39
C MET A 48 8.63 -1.93 2.53
N GLN A 49 8.94 -0.98 1.66
CA GLN A 49 10.21 -0.24 1.72
C GLN A 49 10.31 0.60 3.00
N ALA A 50 9.23 1.25 3.43
CA ALA A 50 9.19 2.01 4.67
C ALA A 50 9.43 1.11 5.90
N ILE A 51 8.77 -0.06 5.95
CA ILE A 51 8.99 -1.05 7.02
C ILE A 51 10.43 -1.54 7.04
N ALA A 52 11.00 -1.87 5.88
CA ALA A 52 12.39 -2.35 5.78
C ALA A 52 13.41 -1.29 6.26
N ARG A 53 13.19 -0.01 5.92
CA ARG A 53 14.00 1.10 6.42
C ARG A 53 13.92 1.19 7.94
N LYS A 54 12.71 1.17 8.50
CA LYS A 54 12.52 1.24 9.95
C LYS A 54 13.20 0.07 10.67
N GLN A 55 13.11 -1.14 10.12
CA GLN A 55 13.79 -2.31 10.70
C GLN A 55 15.32 -2.16 10.70
N THR A 56 15.88 -1.51 9.68
CA THR A 56 17.32 -1.21 9.60
C THR A 56 17.73 -0.15 10.63
N GLU A 57 16.93 0.90 10.79
CA GLU A 57 17.15 1.92 11.81
C GLU A 57 17.15 1.31 13.23
N MET A 58 16.14 0.51 13.55
CA MET A 58 16.05 -0.17 14.85
C MET A 58 17.26 -1.08 15.13
N MET A 59 17.83 -1.73 14.10
CA MET A 59 19.06 -2.52 14.25
C MET A 59 20.27 -1.64 14.56
N ALA A 60 20.45 -0.55 13.82
CA ALA A 60 21.55 0.39 14.03
C ALA A 60 21.49 0.99 15.46
N GLU A 61 20.28 1.31 15.90
CA GLU A 61 20.03 1.86 17.23
C GLU A 61 20.27 0.83 18.34
N SER A 62 19.89 -0.43 18.14
CA SER A 62 20.16 -1.52 19.08
C SER A 62 21.68 -1.70 19.33
N VAL A 63 22.49 -1.53 18.28
CA VAL A 63 23.96 -1.55 18.40
C VAL A 63 24.46 -0.37 19.25
N GLN A 64 23.89 0.82 19.10
CA GLN A 64 24.25 1.99 19.91
C GLN A 64 23.90 1.77 21.39
N VAL A 65 22.70 1.27 21.68
CA VAL A 65 22.27 0.94 23.05
C VAL A 65 23.21 -0.09 23.70
N MET A 66 23.62 -1.13 22.97
CA MET A 66 24.60 -2.11 23.47
C MET A 66 25.97 -1.48 23.78
N GLN A 67 26.45 -0.57 22.93
CA GLN A 67 27.71 0.14 23.17
C GLN A 67 27.62 1.07 24.39
N GLU A 68 26.50 1.78 24.57
CA GLU A 68 26.27 2.64 25.73
C GLU A 68 26.14 1.83 27.02
N ALA A 69 25.41 0.72 26.99
CA ALA A 69 25.30 -0.19 28.13
C ALA A 69 26.68 -0.71 28.58
N ALA A 70 27.54 -1.11 27.63
CA ALA A 70 28.89 -1.57 27.92
C ALA A 70 29.77 -0.47 28.56
N LYS A 71 29.66 0.77 28.08
CA LYS A 71 30.39 1.94 28.65
C LYS A 71 29.86 2.33 30.04
N SER A 72 28.61 2.04 30.32
CA SER A 72 27.90 2.43 31.54
C SER A 72 27.98 1.38 32.65
N ALA A 73 28.61 0.23 32.40
CA ALA A 73 28.58 -0.94 33.28
C ALA A 73 29.11 -0.69 34.71
N ALA A 74 29.96 0.34 34.91
CA ALA A 74 30.54 0.69 36.21
C ALA A 74 29.80 1.84 36.93
N ASP A 75 28.78 2.45 36.31
CA ASP A 75 28.07 3.63 36.84
C ASP A 75 26.55 3.36 36.94
N PRO A 76 26.01 3.16 38.15
CA PRO A 76 24.60 2.87 38.38
C PRO A 76 23.63 3.95 37.87
N ALA A 77 24.05 5.23 37.88
CA ALA A 77 23.23 6.32 37.38
C ALA A 77 23.10 6.24 35.85
N LYS A 78 24.21 5.97 35.15
CA LYS A 78 24.22 5.77 33.70
C LYS A 78 23.49 4.51 33.26
N GLN A 79 23.54 3.43 34.04
CA GLN A 79 22.72 2.24 33.75
C GLN A 79 21.23 2.57 33.79
N THR A 80 20.77 3.33 34.78
CA THR A 80 19.36 3.72 34.91
C THR A 80 18.93 4.59 33.72
N GLU A 81 19.79 5.49 33.27
CA GLU A 81 19.56 6.34 32.10
C GLU A 81 19.48 5.53 30.79
N VAL A 82 20.40 4.58 30.57
CA VAL A 82 20.39 3.69 29.41
C VAL A 82 19.11 2.85 29.36
N VAL A 83 18.67 2.29 30.49
CA VAL A 83 17.42 1.51 30.57
C VAL A 83 16.20 2.38 30.27
N ARG A 84 16.14 3.59 30.84
CA ARG A 84 15.04 4.53 30.58
C ARG A 84 14.97 4.93 29.11
N SER A 85 16.09 5.32 28.53
CA SER A 85 16.21 5.71 27.13
C SER A 85 15.79 4.57 26.20
N ALA A 86 16.27 3.34 26.45
CA ALA A 86 15.88 2.17 25.68
C ALA A 86 14.36 1.88 25.74
N PHE A 87 13.74 2.09 26.90
CA PHE A 87 12.30 1.90 27.09
C PHE A 87 11.47 2.97 26.36
N GLU A 88 11.81 4.25 26.54
CA GLU A 88 11.17 5.37 25.84
C GLU A 88 11.26 5.19 24.32
N LYS A 89 12.42 4.75 23.83
CA LYS A 89 12.67 4.46 22.42
C LYS A 89 11.85 3.29 21.89
N THR A 90 11.81 2.18 22.62
CA THR A 90 10.99 1.00 22.23
C THR A 90 9.53 1.39 22.05
N ILE A 91 8.98 2.23 22.95
CA ILE A 91 7.61 2.73 22.83
C ILE A 91 7.44 3.61 21.58
N ALA A 92 8.42 4.47 21.29
CA ALA A 92 8.39 5.29 20.08
C ALA A 92 8.39 4.44 18.81
N ASP A 93 9.27 3.44 18.72
CA ASP A 93 9.34 2.53 17.57
C ASP A 93 8.05 1.75 17.36
N MET A 94 7.43 1.27 18.45
CA MET A 94 6.13 0.59 18.39
C MET A 94 5.02 1.50 17.87
N LYS A 95 5.00 2.79 18.27
CA LYS A 95 4.03 3.77 17.78
C LYS A 95 4.21 4.03 16.29
N GLU A 96 5.46 4.17 15.85
CA GLU A 96 5.77 4.43 14.44
C GLU A 96 5.42 3.21 13.56
N LEU A 97 5.74 2.00 14.00
CA LEU A 97 5.31 0.76 13.35
C LEU A 97 3.78 0.67 13.25
N ALA A 98 3.05 1.01 14.33
CA ALA A 98 1.59 1.01 14.33
C ALA A 98 1.02 2.07 13.37
N GLU A 99 1.64 3.24 13.28
CA GLU A 99 1.22 4.28 12.34
C GLU A 99 1.46 3.85 10.88
N MET A 100 2.63 3.27 10.56
CA MET A 100 2.91 2.74 9.22
C MET A 100 1.91 1.65 8.81
N ALA A 101 1.61 0.71 9.70
CA ALA A 101 0.62 -0.32 9.45
C ALA A 101 -0.78 0.26 9.22
N ARG A 102 -1.18 1.25 10.04
CA ARG A 102 -2.48 1.91 9.91
C ARG A 102 -2.60 2.71 8.61
N ARG A 103 -1.54 3.41 8.19
CA ARG A 103 -1.50 4.11 6.89
C ARG A 103 -1.67 3.14 5.74
N SER A 104 -0.89 2.04 5.72
CA SER A 104 -1.00 1.01 4.68
C SER A 104 -2.43 0.44 4.55
N GLN A 105 -3.10 0.18 5.67
CA GLN A 105 -4.50 -0.26 5.65
C GLN A 105 -5.48 0.82 5.16
N SER A 106 -5.29 2.07 5.61
CA SER A 106 -6.12 3.21 5.21
C SER A 106 -6.01 3.49 3.70
N ASP A 107 -4.80 3.44 3.16
CA ASP A 107 -4.53 3.69 1.75
C ASP A 107 -5.18 2.60 0.90
N ALA A 108 -4.99 1.32 1.26
CA ALA A 108 -5.65 0.20 0.60
C ALA A 108 -7.18 0.33 0.60
N MET A 109 -7.78 0.70 1.74
CA MET A 109 -9.24 0.87 1.85
C MET A 109 -9.76 2.04 1.02
N THR A 110 -8.99 3.12 0.95
CA THR A 110 -9.30 4.30 0.11
C THR A 110 -9.32 3.91 -1.37
N HIS A 111 -8.30 3.17 -1.83
CA HIS A 111 -8.24 2.69 -3.22
C HIS A 111 -9.42 1.77 -3.57
N ILE A 112 -9.78 0.82 -2.69
CA ILE A 112 -10.93 -0.07 -2.90
C ILE A 112 -12.24 0.73 -2.99
N THR A 113 -12.45 1.65 -2.04
CA THR A 113 -13.68 2.46 -1.96
C THR A 113 -13.81 3.38 -3.17
N GLN A 114 -12.71 4.02 -3.57
CA GLN A 114 -12.68 4.89 -4.75
C GLN A 114 -13.00 4.09 -6.03
N ARG A 115 -12.43 2.90 -6.19
CA ARG A 115 -12.70 2.08 -7.37
C ARG A 115 -14.14 1.56 -7.40
N ALA A 116 -14.68 1.14 -6.27
CA ALA A 116 -16.08 0.75 -6.14
C ALA A 116 -17.04 1.90 -6.52
N ALA A 117 -16.76 3.13 -6.07
CA ALA A 117 -17.54 4.30 -6.44
C ALA A 117 -17.46 4.59 -7.95
N GLN A 118 -16.26 4.53 -8.54
CA GLN A 118 -16.05 4.72 -9.98
C GLN A 118 -16.76 3.64 -10.82
N HIS A 119 -16.71 2.37 -10.42
CA HIS A 119 -17.44 1.29 -11.10
C HIS A 119 -18.95 1.55 -11.11
N MET A 120 -19.49 2.06 -10.00
CA MET A 120 -20.92 2.32 -9.87
C MET A 120 -21.38 3.49 -10.75
N GLU A 121 -20.53 4.50 -10.95
CA GLU A 121 -20.76 5.55 -11.94
C GLU A 121 -20.66 5.03 -13.38
N GLU A 122 -19.70 4.15 -13.65
CA GLU A 122 -19.48 3.55 -14.97
C GLU A 122 -20.67 2.69 -15.40
N ILE A 123 -21.21 1.87 -14.50
CA ILE A 123 -22.44 1.10 -14.74
C ILE A 123 -23.61 2.03 -15.07
N ARG A 124 -23.79 3.12 -14.30
CA ARG A 124 -24.86 4.11 -14.59
C ARG A 124 -24.71 4.75 -15.97
N LYS A 125 -23.49 5.10 -16.37
CA LYS A 125 -23.20 5.68 -17.70
C LYS A 125 -23.44 4.67 -18.82
N MET A 126 -23.17 3.39 -18.60
CA MET A 126 -23.44 2.32 -19.57
C MET A 126 -24.93 1.98 -19.72
N MET A 127 -25.75 2.21 -18.68
CA MET A 127 -27.19 1.90 -18.67
C MET A 127 -28.09 3.07 -19.08
N LEU A 128 -27.55 4.28 -19.25
CA LEU A 128 -28.31 5.43 -19.74
C LEU A 128 -28.49 5.31 -21.26
N PRO A 129 -29.73 5.25 -21.78
CA PRO A 129 -29.97 5.37 -23.22
C PRO A 129 -29.54 6.77 -23.69
N LYS A 130 -28.95 6.85 -24.89
CA LYS A 130 -28.77 8.12 -25.61
C LYS A 130 -30.12 8.67 -26.07
#